data_AF-A0A090QYJ7-F1
#
_entry.id   AF-A0A090QYJ7-F1
#
_cell.length_a   1.000
_cell.length_b   1.000
_cell.length_c   1.000
_cell.angle_alpha   90.00
_cell.angle_beta   90.00
_cell.angle_gamma   90.00
#
_symmetry.space_group_name_H-M   'P 1'
#
loop_
_entity.id
_entity.type
_entity.pdbx_description
1 polymer ?
#
loop_
_entity_poly.entity_id
_entity_poly.type
_entity_poly.pdbx_seq_one_letter_code
_entity_poly.pdbx_strand_id
1 'polypeptide(L)' 'MWPLDEGYEERKDLYNLYHVLNHCNLFGGSYIAQAEQIIEKLQLNSPQS' A
#
# COMPACT_ATOMS: atom_id res chain seq x y z
N MET A 1 -4.83 7.14 26.13
CA MET A 1 -4.72 6.95 24.66
C MET A 1 -3.26 7.15 24.31
N TRP A 2 -2.62 6.18 23.66
CA TRP A 2 -1.23 6.31 23.25
C TRP A 2 -1.18 7.12 21.94
N PRO A 3 -0.31 8.14 21.82
CA PRO A 3 -0.21 8.92 20.60
C PRO A 3 0.36 8.06 19.47
N LEU A 4 -0.12 8.29 18.25
CA LEU A 4 0.50 7.73 17.06
C LEU A 4 1.83 8.44 16.82
N ASP A 5 2.86 7.69 16.46
CA ASP A 5 4.16 8.26 16.13
C ASP A 5 4.06 9.19 14.92
N GLU A 6 4.90 10.22 14.89
CA GLU A 6 5.10 11.02 13.69
C GLU A 6 5.45 10.11 12.49
N GLY A 7 4.84 10.38 11.35
CA GLY A 7 5.00 9.53 10.16
C GLY A 7 4.07 8.32 10.10
N TYR A 8 3.19 8.08 11.10
CA TYR A 8 2.30 6.92 11.11
C TYR A 8 1.35 6.91 9.92
N GLU A 9 0.74 8.05 9.60
CA GLU A 9 -0.18 8.15 8.46
C GLU A 9 0.54 7.89 7.12
N GLU A 10 1.79 8.32 6.97
CA GLU A 10 2.61 8.00 5.79
C GLU A 10 2.95 6.50 5.71
N ARG A 11 3.31 5.85 6.82
CA ARG A 11 3.67 4.42 6.83
C ARG A 11 2.46 3.49 6.70
N LYS A 12 1.28 3.94 7.11
CA LYS A 12 0.04 3.15 7.11
C LYS A 12 -0.30 2.61 5.73
N ASP A 13 -0.24 3.46 4.71
CA ASP A 13 -0.54 3.05 3.34
C ASP A 13 0.50 2.06 2.80
N LEU A 14 1.78 2.23 3.16
CA LEU A 14 2.86 1.31 2.79
C LEU A 14 2.70 -0.08 3.43
N TYR A 15 2.35 -0.13 4.71
CA TYR A 15 2.07 -1.40 5.39
C TYR A 15 0.83 -2.09 4.83
N ASN A 16 -0.21 -1.30 4.51
CA ASN A 16 -1.39 -1.83 3.84
C ASN A 16 -1.06 -2.41 2.46
N LEU A 17 -0.19 -1.74 1.68
CA LEU A 17 0.27 -2.24 0.38
C LEU A 17 0.94 -3.61 0.51
N TYR A 18 1.82 -3.80 1.49
CA TYR A 18 2.44 -5.11 1.75
C TYR A 18 1.39 -6.20 1.98
N HIS A 19 0.37 -5.92 2.81
CA HIS A 19 -0.69 -6.89 3.09
C HIS A 19 -1.52 -7.23 1.85
N VAL A 20 -1.84 -6.24 1.02
CA VAL A 20 -2.62 -6.45 -0.21
C VAL A 20 -1.80 -7.24 -1.22
N LEU A 21 -0.51 -6.94 -1.40
CA LEU A 21 0.37 -7.73 -2.27
C LEU A 21 0.52 -9.18 -1.80
N ASN A 22 0.61 -9.42 -0.49
CA ASN A 22 0.62 -10.78 0.03
C ASN A 22 -0.70 -11.52 -0.28
N HIS A 23 -1.84 -10.84 -0.18
CA HIS A 23 -3.13 -11.41 -0.58
C HIS A 23 -3.22 -11.63 -2.10
N CYS A 24 -2.69 -10.72 -2.93
CA CYS A 24 -2.56 -10.94 -4.37
C CYS A 24 -1.79 -12.23 -4.67
N ASN A 25 -0.66 -12.44 -4.01
CA ASN A 25 0.18 -13.61 -4.26
C ASN A 25 -0.51 -14.93 -3.89
N LEU A 26 -1.33 -14.92 -2.83
CA LEU A 26 -2.02 -16.11 -2.34
C LEU A 26 -3.36 -16.37 -3.04
N PHE A 27 -4.07 -15.33 -3.45
CA PHE A 27 -5.48 -15.42 -3.86
C PHE A 27 -5.77 -14.80 -5.24
N GLY A 28 -4.87 -13.99 -5.79
CA GLY A 28 -5.03 -13.31 -7.06
C GLY A 28 -6.24 -12.37 -7.10
N GLY A 29 -6.77 -12.14 -8.31
CA GLY A 29 -8.08 -11.50 -8.49
C GLY A 29 -8.17 -10.06 -8.00
N SER A 30 -9.22 -9.77 -7.21
CA SER A 30 -9.62 -8.40 -6.80
C SER A 30 -8.53 -7.64 -6.04
N TYR A 31 -7.58 -8.35 -5.41
CA TYR A 31 -6.46 -7.72 -4.72
C TYR A 31 -5.52 -7.00 -5.69
N ILE A 32 -5.45 -7.40 -6.96
CA ILE A 32 -4.57 -6.75 -7.97
C ILE A 32 -5.00 -5.29 -8.17
N ALA A 33 -6.28 -5.05 -8.44
CA ALA A 33 -6.80 -3.70 -8.61
C ALA A 33 -6.63 -2.86 -7.33
N GLN A 34 -6.77 -3.48 -6.15
CA GLN A 34 -6.53 -2.80 -4.88
C GLN A 34 -5.06 -2.43 -4.69
N ALA A 35 -4.12 -3.30 -5.06
CA ALA A 35 -2.69 -3.02 -5.03
C ALA A 35 -2.34 -1.86 -5.95
N GLU A 36 -2.84 -1.87 -7.19
CA GLU A 36 -2.60 -0.80 -8.17
C GLU A 36 -3.03 0.58 -7.67
N GLN A 37 -4.21 0.68 -7.05
CA GLN A 37 -4.71 1.93 -6.48
C GLN A 37 -3.83 2.45 -5.32
N ILE A 38 -3.31 1.55 -4.48
CA ILE A 38 -2.42 1.95 -3.37
C ILE A 38 -1.05 2.38 -3.91
N ILE A 39 -0.51 1.68 -4.91
CA ILE A 39 0.75 2.05 -5.56
C ILE A 39 0.64 3.45 -6.18
N GLU A 40 -0.46 3.75 -6.88
CA GLU A 40 -0.74 5.08 -7.45
C GLU A 40 -0.86 6.16 -6.37
N LYS A 41 -1.58 5.89 -5.28
CA LYS A 41 -1.69 6.80 -4.12
C LYS A 41 -0.32 7.13 -3.54
N LEU A 42 0.57 6.14 -3.47
CA LEU A 42 1.93 6.27 -2.97
C LEU A 42 2.93 6.77 -4.03
N GLN A 43 2.49 6.99 -5.27
CA GLN A 43 3.33 7.40 -6.40
C GLN A 43 4.51 6.45 -6.66
N LEU A 44 4.36 5.16 -6.38
CA LEU A 44 5.42 4.15 -6.54
C LEU A 44 5.55 3.65 -7.99
N ASN A 45 4.65 4.06 -8.87
CA ASN A 45 4.55 3.68 -10.29
C ASN A 45 5.08 4.79 -11.23
N SER A 46 5.61 5.90 -10.71
CA SER A 46 6.24 6.91 -11.55
C SER A 46 7.68 6.51 -11.90
N PRO A 47 8.02 6.31 -13.19
CA PRO A 47 9.41 6.46 -13.61
C PRO A 47 9.77 7.93 -13.38
N GLN A 48 10.72 8.18 -12.48
CA GLN A 48 11.31 9.51 -12.30
C GLN A 48 11.72 10.04 -13.69
N SER A 49 11.10 11.14 -14.12
CA SER A 49 11.60 12.01 -15.19
C SER A 49 12.33 13.16 -14.54
#